data_AF-A0AAW0DUV0-F1
#
_entry.id   AF-A0AAW0DUV0-F1
#
_cell.length_a   1.000
_cell.length_b   1.000
_cell.length_c   1.000
_cell.angle_alpha   90.00
_cell.angle_beta   90.00
_cell.angle_gamma   90.00
#
_symmetry.space_group_name_H-M   'P 1'
#
loop_
_entity.id
_entity.type
_entity.pdbx_description
1 polymer ?
#
loop_
_entity_poly.entity_id
_entity_poly.type
_entity_poly.pdbx_seq_one_letter_code
_entity_poly.pdbx_strand_id
1 'polypeptide(L)'
;MAIQPRTRKLIFSYLPDWLLTIALAAIFFSLDKVEGFRREFSLENATIRYPYAVHERVPNIALYFICFVAPVLLQPVVNFLTVRSWWDLHNSTLGLILGLALTGSITQFVKITVGRPRPDLIDRCQPPSGAVNPEFGLQTWHICTKTDLLRDGFRSFPSGHSSLSFAGLGFFAFYLAGKLHLFDKRGHAGKAWISLAPFSAAALVAISRTMDYRHHWQDVLVGSILGTVMSYFAYRQYYPPLSSELSHKPYSPRIKREMDAIIPIHHNEESRHHRTPSTTPMSTSTPPNGTNGAAYPHSMTRRYTDEPMSRDDYELAGTVRRPDPGPLEEVWKDGDSDGSERHEQVRVGTPSGRNN
;
A
#
# COMPACT_ATOMS: atom_id res chain seq x y z
N MET A 1 29.73 20.82 2.40
CA MET A 1 28.48 20.88 1.60
C MET A 1 27.31 20.98 2.57
N ALA A 2 26.75 22.18 2.78
CA ALA A 2 25.69 22.36 3.77
C ALA A 2 24.37 21.74 3.26
N ILE A 3 23.83 20.76 3.98
CA ILE A 3 22.57 20.11 3.63
C ILE A 3 21.44 21.13 3.79
N GLN A 4 20.65 21.35 2.73
CA GLN A 4 19.50 22.27 2.74
C GLN A 4 18.55 21.97 3.92
N PRO A 5 17.97 23.00 4.57
CA PRO A 5 17.17 22.83 5.79
C PRO A 5 15.95 21.90 5.59
N ARG A 6 15.35 21.90 4.40
CA ARG A 6 14.25 21.01 4.03
C ARG A 6 14.68 19.55 3.96
N THR A 7 15.86 19.27 3.41
CA THR A 7 16.43 17.91 3.33
C THR A 7 16.76 17.37 4.72
N ARG A 8 17.26 18.23 5.63
CA ARG A 8 17.47 17.84 7.04
C ARG A 8 16.13 17.47 7.71
N LYS A 9 15.09 18.32 7.57
CA LYS A 9 13.74 18.02 8.09
C LYS A 9 13.19 16.69 7.55
N LEU A 10 13.42 16.39 6.26
CA LEU A 10 13.01 15.12 5.64
C LEU A 10 13.71 13.92 6.30
N ILE A 11 15.04 13.96 6.39
CA ILE A 11 15.84 12.89 6.98
C ILE A 11 15.39 12.61 8.43
N PHE A 12 15.26 13.65 9.26
CA PHE A 12 14.82 13.47 10.65
C PHE A 12 13.40 12.90 10.79
N SER A 13 12.51 13.19 9.84
CA SER A 13 11.13 12.66 9.89
C SER A 13 11.00 11.16 9.58
N TYR A 14 11.99 10.59 8.85
CA TYR A 14 12.03 9.15 8.52
C TYR A 14 13.13 8.39 9.27
N LEU A 15 13.96 9.10 10.05
CA LEU A 15 14.98 8.48 10.90
C LEU A 15 14.38 7.42 11.85
N PRO A 16 13.23 7.62 12.51
CA PRO A 16 12.61 6.60 13.35
C PRO A 16 12.28 5.30 12.60
N ASP A 17 11.80 5.40 11.35
CA ASP A 17 11.47 4.24 10.52
C ASP A 17 12.73 3.43 10.16
N TRP A 18 13.82 4.13 9.81
CA TRP A 18 15.12 3.49 9.56
C TRP A 18 15.69 2.83 10.82
N LEU A 19 15.62 3.50 11.96
CA LEU A 19 16.05 2.90 13.23
C LEU A 19 15.23 1.66 13.60
N LEU A 20 13.91 1.72 13.41
CA LEU A 20 13.02 0.58 13.66
C LEU A 20 13.34 -0.59 12.73
N THR A 21 13.51 -0.35 11.43
CA THR A 21 13.83 -1.41 10.46
C THR A 21 15.21 -2.02 10.71
N ILE A 22 16.21 -1.22 11.09
CA ILE A 22 17.54 -1.71 11.50
C ILE A 22 17.43 -2.55 12.77
N ALA A 23 16.68 -2.10 13.77
CA ALA A 23 16.48 -2.83 15.02
C ALA A 23 15.77 -4.18 14.77
N LEU A 24 14.72 -4.20 13.96
CA LEU A 24 14.02 -5.43 13.57
C LEU A 24 14.93 -6.38 12.79
N ALA A 25 15.74 -5.87 11.85
CA ALA A 25 16.72 -6.69 11.15
C ALA A 25 17.77 -7.29 12.12
N ALA A 26 18.26 -6.50 13.08
CA ALA A 26 19.18 -6.98 14.10
C ALA A 26 18.56 -8.06 15.00
N ILE A 27 17.28 -7.90 15.37
CA ILE A 27 16.51 -8.92 16.09
C ILE A 27 16.41 -10.20 15.25
N PHE A 28 16.04 -10.10 13.97
CA PHE A 28 15.93 -11.25 13.07
C PHE A 28 17.23 -12.07 13.01
N PHE A 29 18.38 -11.43 12.80
CA PHE A 29 19.68 -12.13 12.74
C PHE A 29 20.14 -12.64 14.10
N SER A 30 19.82 -11.94 15.19
CA SER A 30 20.16 -12.38 16.54
C SER A 30 19.35 -13.61 16.97
N LEU A 31 18.04 -13.63 16.71
CA LEU A 31 17.16 -14.74 17.08
C LEU A 31 17.52 -16.04 16.36
N ASP A 32 18.08 -15.98 15.15
CA ASP A 32 18.51 -17.18 14.43
C ASP A 32 19.62 -17.96 15.18
N LYS A 33 20.39 -17.29 16.04
CA LYS A 33 21.45 -17.92 16.85
C LYS A 33 20.96 -18.55 18.15
N VAL A 34 19.77 -18.18 18.63
CA VAL A 34 19.24 -18.58 19.94
C VAL A 34 18.67 -20.00 19.89
N GLU A 35 19.00 -20.84 20.88
CA GLU A 35 18.35 -22.14 21.00
C GLU A 35 16.88 -22.00 21.39
N GLY A 36 16.00 -22.69 20.67
CA GLY A 36 14.56 -22.65 20.90
C GLY A 36 14.06 -23.85 21.72
N PHE A 37 12.76 -23.81 22.03
CA PHE A 37 12.03 -24.95 22.56
C PHE A 37 12.13 -26.15 21.61
N ARG A 38 12.17 -27.37 22.15
CA ARG A 38 12.24 -28.62 21.38
C ARG A 38 11.08 -29.49 21.81
N ARG A 39 10.06 -29.60 20.96
CA ARG A 39 8.87 -30.40 21.28
C ARG A 39 9.19 -31.89 21.26
N GLU A 40 8.62 -32.63 22.21
CA GLU A 40 8.71 -34.09 22.22
C GLU A 40 8.08 -34.70 20.96
N PHE A 41 8.58 -35.86 20.56
CA PHE A 41 8.16 -36.53 19.33
C PHE A 41 8.13 -38.04 19.50
N SER A 42 7.30 -38.72 18.73
CA SER A 42 7.27 -40.18 18.67
C SER A 42 8.17 -40.66 17.54
N LEU A 43 8.99 -41.67 17.81
CA LEU A 43 9.78 -42.36 16.78
C LEU A 43 8.89 -43.03 15.74
N GLU A 44 7.65 -43.39 16.07
CA GLU A 44 6.68 -44.08 15.19
C GLU A 44 5.99 -43.14 14.21
N ASN A 45 6.10 -41.83 14.42
CA ASN A 45 5.42 -40.87 13.57
C ASN A 45 6.05 -40.82 12.16
N ALA A 46 5.32 -41.34 11.17
CA ALA A 46 5.73 -41.34 9.78
C ALA A 46 5.94 -39.94 9.18
N THR A 47 5.27 -38.90 9.71
CA THR A 47 5.38 -37.54 9.15
C THR A 47 6.74 -36.88 9.40
N ILE A 48 7.57 -37.44 10.27
CA ILE A 48 8.90 -36.92 10.63
C ILE A 48 10.06 -37.86 10.22
N ARG A 49 9.77 -38.86 9.40
CA ARG A 49 10.72 -39.89 8.92
C ARG A 49 11.17 -39.69 7.47
N TYR A 50 10.93 -38.51 6.87
CA TYR A 50 11.40 -38.24 5.52
C TYR A 50 12.94 -38.07 5.48
N PRO A 51 13.58 -38.33 4.33
CA PRO A 51 15.03 -38.15 4.20
C PRO A 51 15.42 -36.67 4.25
N TYR A 52 16.56 -36.39 4.86
CA TYR A 52 17.17 -35.07 4.91
C TYR A 52 17.69 -34.67 3.53
N ALA A 53 17.14 -33.60 2.97
CA ALA A 53 17.61 -33.03 1.72
C ALA A 53 18.93 -32.26 1.94
N VAL A 54 20.06 -32.84 1.53
CA VAL A 54 21.40 -32.20 1.59
C VAL A 54 21.46 -30.97 0.70
N HIS A 55 20.87 -31.05 -0.48
CA HIS A 55 20.79 -29.96 -1.44
C HIS A 55 19.36 -29.44 -1.53
N GLU A 56 19.16 -28.25 -0.98
CA GLU A 56 17.88 -27.55 -1.05
C GLU A 56 17.64 -26.99 -2.45
N ARG A 57 16.42 -27.14 -2.99
CA ARG A 57 16.06 -26.56 -4.30
C ARG A 57 16.16 -25.04 -4.31
N VAL A 58 15.79 -24.40 -3.20
CA VAL A 58 15.98 -22.97 -2.95
C VAL A 58 16.81 -22.80 -1.67
N PRO A 59 18.13 -22.56 -1.77
CA PRO A 59 18.95 -22.28 -0.59
C PRO A 59 18.69 -20.87 -0.05
N ASN A 60 19.09 -20.61 1.20
CA ASN A 60 18.92 -19.31 1.87
C ASN A 60 19.46 -18.11 1.05
N ILE A 61 20.59 -18.30 0.35
CA ILE A 61 21.17 -17.25 -0.51
C ILE A 61 20.20 -16.91 -1.64
N ALA A 62 19.67 -17.92 -2.34
CA ALA A 62 18.70 -17.72 -3.41
C ALA A 62 17.41 -17.07 -2.88
N LEU A 63 16.95 -17.45 -1.69
CA LEU A 63 15.82 -16.80 -1.02
C LEU A 63 16.04 -15.28 -0.88
N TYR A 64 17.18 -14.86 -0.31
CA TYR A 64 17.47 -13.43 -0.14
C TYR A 64 17.59 -12.69 -1.47
N PHE A 65 18.15 -13.32 -2.50
CA PHE A 65 18.16 -12.74 -3.84
C PHE A 65 16.74 -12.56 -4.39
N ILE A 66 15.88 -13.57 -4.27
CA ILE A 66 14.53 -13.57 -4.81
C ILE A 66 13.62 -12.58 -4.09
N CYS A 67 13.62 -12.55 -2.75
CA CYS A 67 12.64 -11.75 -1.99
C CYS A 67 13.13 -10.34 -1.63
N PHE A 68 14.44 -10.08 -1.65
CA PHE A 68 14.99 -8.77 -1.30
C PHE A 68 15.69 -8.11 -2.48
N VAL A 69 16.75 -8.73 -3.02
CA VAL A 69 17.58 -8.10 -4.06
C VAL A 69 16.77 -7.86 -5.35
N ALA A 70 16.02 -8.86 -5.81
CA ALA A 70 15.24 -8.74 -7.04
C ALA A 70 14.19 -7.61 -6.95
N PRO A 71 13.34 -7.50 -5.91
CA PRO A 71 12.47 -6.33 -5.75
C PRO A 71 13.23 -4.99 -5.69
N VAL A 72 14.37 -4.91 -4.98
CA VAL A 72 15.18 -3.67 -4.92
C VAL A 72 15.70 -3.25 -6.30
N LEU A 73 16.01 -4.21 -7.19
CA LEU A 73 16.46 -3.92 -8.55
C LEU A 73 15.30 -3.62 -9.50
N LEU A 74 14.15 -4.29 -9.33
CA LEU A 74 12.99 -4.12 -10.20
C LEU A 74 12.17 -2.86 -9.87
N GLN A 75 12.11 -2.44 -8.60
CA GLN A 75 11.39 -1.23 -8.17
C GLN A 75 11.86 0.05 -8.90
N PRO A 76 13.17 0.34 -9.04
CA PRO A 76 13.67 1.44 -9.84
C PRO A 76 13.20 1.40 -11.30
N VAL A 77 13.22 0.23 -11.93
CA VAL A 77 12.78 0.05 -13.32
C VAL A 77 11.29 0.37 -13.45
N VAL A 78 10.46 -0.19 -12.57
CA VAL A 78 9.02 0.10 -12.53
C VAL A 78 8.77 1.58 -12.26
N ASN A 79 9.47 2.18 -11.30
CA ASN A 79 9.34 3.60 -10.98
C ASN A 79 9.72 4.46 -12.20
N PHE A 80 10.81 4.14 -12.89
CA PHE A 80 11.24 4.85 -14.10
C PHE A 80 10.21 4.75 -15.24
N LEU A 81 9.50 3.63 -15.37
CA LEU A 81 8.47 3.44 -16.40
C LEU A 81 7.13 4.11 -16.02
N THR A 82 6.88 4.39 -14.74
CA THR A 82 5.57 4.83 -14.24
C THR A 82 5.60 6.26 -13.67
N VAL A 83 6.07 6.44 -12.44
CA VAL A 83 5.94 7.69 -11.66
C VAL A 83 7.18 8.59 -11.78
N ARG A 84 8.34 8.03 -12.12
CA ARG A 84 9.63 8.72 -12.29
C ARG A 84 9.98 9.63 -11.11
N SER A 85 9.78 9.13 -9.89
CA SER A 85 9.97 9.92 -8.67
C SER A 85 10.93 9.26 -7.70
N TRP A 86 11.96 9.99 -7.27
CA TRP A 86 12.85 9.50 -6.21
C TRP A 86 12.11 9.25 -4.89
N TRP A 87 11.08 10.06 -4.62
CA TRP A 87 10.23 9.92 -3.44
C TRP A 87 9.53 8.57 -3.39
N ASP A 88 9.07 8.12 -4.54
CA ASP A 88 8.40 6.83 -4.69
C ASP A 88 9.36 5.66 -4.46
N LEU A 89 10.57 5.75 -5.01
CA LEU A 89 11.61 4.74 -4.82
C LEU A 89 12.02 4.63 -3.34
N HIS A 90 12.15 5.76 -2.65
CA HIS A 90 12.45 5.78 -1.22
C HIS A 90 11.36 5.08 -0.39
N ASN A 91 10.09 5.43 -0.60
CA ASN A 91 8.97 4.85 0.17
C ASN A 91 8.70 3.38 -0.18
N SER A 92 8.85 2.97 -1.45
CA SER A 92 8.77 1.55 -1.83
C SER A 92 9.89 0.72 -1.20
N THR A 93 11.13 1.23 -1.18
CA THR A 93 12.25 0.54 -0.53
C THR A 93 12.03 0.41 0.97
N LEU A 94 11.59 1.49 1.64
CA LEU A 94 11.25 1.47 3.06
C LEU A 94 10.14 0.47 3.38
N GLY A 95 9.08 0.45 2.57
CA GLY A 95 7.98 -0.51 2.71
C GLY A 95 8.43 -1.96 2.54
N LEU A 96 9.29 -2.25 1.55
CA LEU A 96 9.85 -3.57 1.34
C LEU A 96 10.68 -4.04 2.55
N ILE A 97 11.60 -3.20 3.02
CA ILE A 97 12.47 -3.51 4.17
C ILE A 97 11.63 -3.70 5.43
N LEU A 98 10.65 -2.84 5.68
CA LEU A 98 9.75 -2.96 6.82
C LEU A 98 8.96 -4.27 6.78
N GLY A 99 8.36 -4.61 5.63
CA GLY A 99 7.60 -5.85 5.46
C GLY A 99 8.45 -7.09 5.69
N LEU A 100 9.66 -7.13 5.14
CA LEU A 100 10.61 -8.22 5.34
C LEU A 100 11.10 -8.32 6.80
N ALA A 101 11.46 -7.18 7.42
CA ALA A 101 11.99 -7.15 8.77
C ALA A 101 10.93 -7.55 9.82
N LEU A 102 9.69 -7.05 9.69
CA LEU A 102 8.56 -7.47 10.54
C LEU A 102 8.29 -8.95 10.39
N THR A 103 8.13 -9.43 9.15
CA THR A 103 7.84 -10.84 8.88
C THR A 103 8.95 -11.75 9.40
N GLY A 104 10.21 -11.41 9.10
CA GLY A 104 11.37 -12.18 9.55
C GLY A 104 11.44 -12.27 11.07
N SER A 105 11.28 -11.13 11.77
CA SER A 105 11.32 -11.07 13.23
C SER A 105 10.24 -11.95 13.86
N ILE A 106 8.99 -11.81 13.39
CA ILE A 106 7.86 -12.60 13.89
C ILE A 106 8.08 -14.09 13.61
N THR A 107 8.49 -14.44 12.38
CA THR A 107 8.75 -15.85 12.02
C THR A 107 9.84 -16.47 12.90
N GLN A 108 10.96 -15.77 13.13
CA GLN A 108 12.03 -16.32 13.96
C GLN A 108 11.58 -16.46 15.42
N PHE A 109 10.89 -15.46 15.95
CA PHE A 109 10.32 -15.52 17.30
C PHE A 109 9.39 -16.74 17.46
N VAL A 110 8.44 -16.94 16.54
CA VAL A 110 7.51 -18.08 16.61
C VAL A 110 8.24 -19.42 16.45
N LYS A 111 9.25 -19.49 15.59
CA LYS A 111 10.05 -20.71 15.41
C LYS A 111 10.74 -21.15 16.69
N ILE A 112 11.36 -20.22 17.42
CA ILE A 112 12.07 -20.56 18.65
C ILE A 112 11.12 -20.90 19.80
N THR A 113 9.89 -20.37 19.80
CA THR A 113 8.91 -20.67 20.86
C THR A 113 8.13 -21.96 20.60
N VAL A 114 7.78 -22.26 19.34
CA VAL A 114 6.94 -23.43 19.01
C VAL A 114 7.74 -24.73 18.99
N GLY A 115 8.98 -24.71 18.51
CA GLY A 115 9.86 -25.89 18.56
C GLY A 115 9.35 -27.10 17.78
N ARG A 116 8.58 -26.89 16.71
CA ARG A 116 7.95 -27.97 15.93
C ARG A 116 9.01 -28.79 15.18
N PRO A 117 9.01 -30.14 15.32
CA PRO A 117 9.89 -31.02 14.56
C PRO A 117 9.60 -30.93 13.06
N ARG A 118 10.65 -30.90 12.24
CA ARG A 118 10.55 -30.95 10.77
C ARG A 118 10.21 -32.36 10.27
N PRO A 119 9.70 -32.49 9.03
CA PRO A 119 9.43 -33.80 8.43
C PRO A 119 10.66 -34.70 8.27
N ASP A 120 11.86 -34.14 8.31
CA ASP A 120 13.15 -34.83 8.20
C ASP A 120 13.87 -34.99 9.55
N LEU A 121 13.17 -34.84 10.69
CA LEU A 121 13.80 -34.84 12.00
C LEU A 121 14.48 -36.18 12.35
N ILE A 122 13.82 -37.31 12.10
CA ILE A 122 14.36 -38.62 12.49
C ILE A 122 15.66 -38.93 11.72
N ASP A 123 15.73 -38.56 10.44
CA ASP A 123 16.92 -38.73 9.63
C ASP A 123 18.08 -37.83 10.10
N ARG A 124 17.79 -36.65 10.66
CA ARG A 124 18.82 -35.82 11.34
C ARG A 124 19.26 -36.41 12.67
N CYS A 125 18.32 -36.98 13.41
CA CYS A 125 18.48 -37.47 14.78
C CYS A 125 19.37 -38.73 14.83
N GLN A 126 19.21 -39.64 13.87
CA GLN A 126 19.92 -40.92 13.83
C GLN A 126 19.83 -41.67 15.18
N PRO A 127 18.63 -42.06 15.63
CA PRO A 127 18.46 -42.77 16.89
C PRO A 127 19.16 -44.14 16.84
N PRO A 128 19.60 -44.69 17.98
CA PRO A 128 20.27 -45.99 18.03
C PRO A 128 19.35 -47.13 17.55
N SER A 129 19.95 -48.18 16.99
CA SER A 129 19.22 -49.37 16.53
C SER A 129 18.38 -49.98 17.65
N GLY A 130 17.08 -50.17 17.40
CA GLY A 130 16.13 -50.70 18.38
C GLY A 130 15.54 -49.64 19.33
N ALA A 131 15.78 -48.35 19.08
CA ALA A 131 15.10 -47.28 19.84
C ALA A 131 13.57 -47.37 19.64
N VAL A 132 12.85 -47.45 20.77
CA VAL A 132 11.39 -47.47 20.84
C VAL A 132 10.88 -46.32 21.70
N ASN A 133 9.62 -45.94 21.54
CA ASN A 133 9.02 -44.97 22.44
C ASN A 133 8.85 -45.56 23.86
N PRO A 134 8.82 -44.73 24.90
CA PRO A 134 8.37 -45.17 26.22
C PRO A 134 6.91 -45.63 26.15
N GLU A 135 6.52 -46.61 26.97
CA GLU A 135 5.19 -47.27 26.93
C GLU A 135 4.01 -46.29 26.97
N PHE A 136 4.15 -45.19 27.73
CA PHE A 136 3.15 -44.12 27.82
C PHE A 136 3.79 -42.73 27.66
N GLY A 137 4.66 -42.57 26.66
CA GLY A 137 5.37 -41.31 26.49
C GLY A 137 5.88 -41.03 25.09
N LEU A 138 6.46 -39.84 24.94
CA LEU A 138 7.15 -39.41 23.73
C LEU A 138 8.65 -39.41 24.00
N GLN A 139 9.44 -39.43 22.92
CA GLN A 139 10.88 -39.26 22.98
C GLN A 139 11.26 -37.79 22.98
N THR A 140 12.37 -37.50 23.64
CA THR A 140 13.02 -36.18 23.60
C THR A 140 14.20 -36.22 22.63
N TRP A 141 14.75 -35.05 22.31
CA TRP A 141 15.92 -34.95 21.45
C TRP A 141 17.18 -35.66 22.01
N HIS A 142 17.20 -36.04 23.29
CA HIS A 142 18.33 -36.73 23.92
C HIS A 142 18.57 -38.14 23.38
N ILE A 143 17.59 -38.76 22.70
CA ILE A 143 17.77 -40.07 22.05
C ILE A 143 18.65 -40.00 20.79
N CYS A 144 18.90 -38.80 20.27
CA CYS A 144 19.60 -38.59 19.01
C CYS A 144 21.12 -38.78 19.17
N THR A 145 21.72 -39.57 18.29
CA THR A 145 23.18 -39.77 18.25
C THR A 145 23.88 -38.55 17.65
N LYS A 146 23.22 -37.85 16.72
CA LYS A 146 23.77 -36.70 15.99
C LYS A 146 23.03 -35.41 16.37
N THR A 147 23.77 -34.38 16.79
CA THR A 147 23.20 -33.15 17.38
C THR A 147 23.44 -31.86 16.59
N ASP A 148 24.40 -31.85 15.67
CA ASP A 148 24.79 -30.71 14.83
C ASP A 148 23.62 -30.15 13.99
N LEU A 149 22.74 -31.02 13.49
CA LEU A 149 21.61 -30.65 12.63
C LEU A 149 20.28 -30.48 13.39
N LEU A 150 20.24 -30.77 14.69
CA LEU A 150 18.99 -30.81 15.47
C LEU A 150 18.41 -29.43 15.74
N ARG A 151 19.24 -28.40 15.94
CA ARG A 151 18.75 -27.03 16.17
C ARG A 151 17.82 -26.57 15.05
N ASP A 152 18.20 -26.83 13.80
CA ASP A 152 17.36 -26.54 12.65
C ASP A 152 16.19 -27.54 12.52
N GLY A 153 16.36 -28.78 12.95
CA GLY A 153 15.33 -29.83 12.96
C GLY A 153 14.07 -29.49 13.78
N PHE A 154 14.17 -28.62 14.80
CA PHE A 154 13.02 -28.17 15.61
C PHE A 154 12.45 -26.81 15.20
N ARG A 155 12.89 -26.24 14.07
CA ARG A 155 12.44 -24.91 13.59
C ARG A 155 11.51 -25.00 12.38
N SER A 156 10.54 -25.92 12.43
CA SER A 156 9.63 -26.15 11.31
C SER A 156 8.53 -25.09 11.18
N PHE A 157 7.91 -24.63 12.27
CA PHE A 157 6.74 -23.74 12.20
C PHE A 157 7.06 -22.30 12.60
N PRO A 158 6.60 -21.28 11.84
CA PRO A 158 6.16 -21.33 10.45
C PRO A 158 7.36 -21.38 9.48
N SER A 159 7.11 -21.62 8.19
CA SER A 159 8.19 -21.66 7.20
C SER A 159 8.81 -20.28 6.96
N GLY A 160 10.14 -20.19 7.15
CA GLY A 160 10.92 -18.97 6.91
C GLY A 160 11.00 -18.58 5.43
N HIS A 161 11.18 -19.57 4.56
CA HIS A 161 11.19 -19.34 3.11
C HIS A 161 9.82 -18.86 2.64
N SER A 162 8.74 -19.53 3.07
CA SER A 162 7.38 -19.13 2.70
C SER A 162 7.07 -17.71 3.16
N SER A 163 7.27 -17.41 4.45
CA SER A 163 6.96 -16.09 5.01
C SER A 163 7.79 -14.96 4.39
N LEU A 164 9.10 -15.12 4.24
CA LEU A 164 9.96 -14.08 3.64
C LEU A 164 9.68 -13.90 2.14
N SER A 165 9.44 -14.97 1.38
CA SER A 165 9.08 -14.86 -0.04
C SER A 165 7.76 -14.13 -0.23
N PHE A 166 6.72 -14.48 0.52
CA PHE A 166 5.43 -13.79 0.45
C PHE A 166 5.51 -12.36 1.01
N ALA A 167 6.43 -12.05 1.92
CA ALA A 167 6.65 -10.68 2.37
C ALA A 167 7.32 -9.81 1.30
N GLY A 168 8.46 -10.27 0.76
CA GLY A 168 9.23 -9.49 -0.20
C GLY A 168 8.55 -9.38 -1.58
N LEU A 169 8.18 -10.52 -2.16
CA LEU A 169 7.50 -10.56 -3.44
C LEU A 169 6.03 -10.14 -3.32
N GLY A 170 5.37 -10.38 -2.20
CA GLY A 170 4.01 -9.88 -1.97
C GLY A 170 3.97 -8.35 -1.86
N PHE A 171 4.95 -7.74 -1.19
CA PHE A 171 5.09 -6.28 -1.20
C PHE A 171 5.30 -5.78 -2.64
N PHE A 172 6.18 -6.43 -3.40
CA PHE A 172 6.41 -6.07 -4.80
C PHE A 172 5.16 -6.25 -5.67
N ALA A 173 4.36 -7.30 -5.44
CA ALA A 173 3.07 -7.51 -6.10
C ALA A 173 2.07 -6.39 -5.79
N PHE A 174 1.93 -5.99 -4.52
CA PHE A 174 1.06 -4.87 -4.14
C PHE A 174 1.56 -3.53 -4.70
N TYR A 175 2.88 -3.33 -4.71
CA TYR A 175 3.49 -2.18 -5.36
C TYR A 175 3.14 -2.13 -6.86
N LEU A 176 3.34 -3.22 -7.61
CA LEU A 176 2.94 -3.31 -9.02
C LEU A 176 1.43 -3.07 -9.22
N ALA A 177 0.59 -3.69 -8.39
CA ALA A 177 -0.86 -3.51 -8.44
C ALA A 177 -1.27 -2.04 -8.27
N GLY A 178 -0.59 -1.33 -7.36
CA GLY A 178 -0.80 0.11 -7.16
C GLY A 178 -0.38 0.94 -8.37
N LYS A 179 0.78 0.64 -8.97
CA LYS A 179 1.31 1.35 -10.15
C LYS A 179 0.50 1.15 -11.42
N LEU A 180 -0.02 -0.06 -11.61
CA LEU A 180 -0.80 -0.42 -12.79
C LEU A 180 -2.29 -0.04 -12.64
N HIS A 181 -2.69 0.44 -11.46
CA HIS A 181 -4.09 0.66 -11.09
C HIS A 181 -4.92 -0.60 -11.35
N LEU A 182 -4.56 -1.69 -10.67
CA LEU A 182 -5.20 -2.99 -10.86
C LEU A 182 -6.73 -2.94 -10.65
N PHE A 183 -7.19 -2.14 -9.69
CA PHE A 183 -8.61 -2.02 -9.34
C PHE A 183 -9.23 -0.71 -9.85
N ASP A 184 -8.86 -0.26 -11.06
CA ASP A 184 -9.44 0.91 -11.74
C ASP A 184 -10.86 0.71 -12.29
N LYS A 185 -11.51 -0.42 -11.96
CA LYS A 185 -12.83 -0.86 -12.45
C LYS A 185 -12.91 -1.07 -13.97
N ARG A 186 -11.79 -1.07 -14.70
CA ARG A 186 -11.76 -1.25 -16.18
C ARG A 186 -11.51 -2.70 -16.62
N GLY A 187 -11.13 -3.59 -15.71
CA GLY A 187 -11.12 -5.05 -15.98
C GLY A 187 -10.00 -5.57 -16.90
N HIS A 188 -8.81 -4.97 -16.91
CA HIS A 188 -7.71 -5.41 -17.78
C HIS A 188 -6.94 -6.61 -17.20
N ALA A 189 -7.14 -7.80 -17.77
CA ALA A 189 -6.51 -9.05 -17.31
C ALA A 189 -4.97 -9.01 -17.29
N GLY A 190 -4.33 -8.31 -18.23
CA GLY A 190 -2.86 -8.19 -18.29
C GLY A 190 -2.26 -7.53 -17.04
N LYS A 191 -2.97 -6.55 -16.46
CA LYS A 191 -2.54 -5.88 -15.21
C LYS A 191 -2.53 -6.87 -14.03
N ALA A 192 -3.54 -7.75 -13.98
CA ALA A 192 -3.67 -8.76 -12.95
C ALA A 192 -2.54 -9.78 -13.04
N TRP A 193 -2.24 -10.29 -14.25
CA TRP A 193 -1.14 -11.23 -14.47
C TRP A 193 0.22 -10.66 -14.05
N ILE A 194 0.53 -9.43 -14.46
CA ILE A 194 1.81 -8.79 -14.08
C ILE A 194 1.89 -8.58 -12.56
N SER A 195 0.79 -8.16 -11.94
CA SER A 195 0.76 -7.89 -10.49
C SER A 195 0.80 -9.16 -9.64
N LEU A 196 0.24 -10.27 -10.13
CA LEU A 196 0.20 -11.56 -9.41
C LEU A 196 1.43 -12.44 -9.68
N ALA A 197 2.19 -12.19 -10.75
CA ALA A 197 3.40 -12.97 -11.06
C ALA A 197 4.40 -13.08 -9.89
N PRO A 198 4.67 -12.03 -9.08
CA PRO A 198 5.52 -12.17 -7.90
C PRO A 198 4.93 -13.11 -6.83
N PHE A 199 3.61 -13.14 -6.64
CA PHE A 199 2.96 -14.11 -5.74
C PHE A 199 3.13 -15.55 -6.26
N SER A 200 3.03 -15.77 -7.57
CA SER A 200 3.31 -17.08 -8.17
C SER A 200 4.75 -17.51 -7.93
N ALA A 201 5.72 -16.61 -8.08
CA ALA A 201 7.12 -16.89 -7.75
C ALA A 201 7.31 -17.20 -6.25
N ALA A 202 6.64 -16.47 -5.36
CA ALA A 202 6.66 -16.76 -3.92
C ALA A 202 6.07 -18.14 -3.60
N ALA A 203 4.98 -18.53 -4.28
CA ALA A 203 4.36 -19.83 -4.15
C ALA A 203 5.32 -20.95 -4.59
N LEU A 204 6.08 -20.79 -5.67
CA LEU A 204 7.08 -21.77 -6.10
C LEU A 204 8.19 -21.96 -5.06
N VAL A 205 8.67 -20.87 -4.45
CA VAL A 205 9.64 -20.96 -3.34
C VAL A 205 9.03 -21.67 -2.13
N ALA A 206 7.76 -21.38 -1.80
CA ALA A 206 7.04 -22.03 -0.71
C ALA A 206 6.85 -23.55 -0.96
N ILE A 207 6.44 -23.95 -2.17
CA ILE A 207 6.27 -25.35 -2.58
C ILE A 207 7.61 -26.10 -2.55
N SER A 208 8.73 -25.43 -2.88
CA SER A 208 10.06 -26.06 -2.79
C SER A 208 10.35 -26.65 -1.40
N ARG A 209 9.78 -26.06 -0.35
CA ARG A 209 9.98 -26.52 1.03
C ARG A 209 9.26 -27.81 1.37
N THR A 210 8.12 -28.07 0.74
CA THR A 210 7.43 -29.35 0.88
C THR A 210 8.10 -30.40 0.00
N MET A 211 8.59 -30.02 -1.18
CA MET A 211 9.35 -30.92 -2.06
C MET A 211 10.68 -31.39 -1.44
N ASP A 212 11.31 -30.55 -0.61
CA ASP A 212 12.55 -30.86 0.13
C ASP A 212 12.27 -31.51 1.50
N TYR A 213 11.00 -31.79 1.86
CA TYR A 213 10.58 -32.31 3.18
C TYR A 213 11.07 -31.48 4.38
N ARG A 214 11.30 -30.18 4.18
CA ARG A 214 11.78 -29.26 5.22
C ARG A 214 10.65 -28.75 6.09
N HIS A 215 9.43 -28.75 5.57
CA HIS A 215 8.25 -28.17 6.18
C HIS A 215 7.00 -28.97 5.85
N HIS A 216 6.08 -29.05 6.80
CA HIS A 216 4.72 -29.51 6.54
C HIS A 216 3.94 -28.42 5.80
N TRP A 217 2.87 -28.82 5.10
CA TRP A 217 2.05 -27.87 4.37
C TRP A 217 1.45 -26.77 5.27
N GLN A 218 1.16 -27.05 6.55
CA GLN A 218 0.65 -26.02 7.48
C GLN A 218 1.71 -24.95 7.77
N ASP A 219 2.97 -25.37 7.92
CA ASP A 219 4.08 -24.44 8.17
C ASP A 219 4.23 -23.49 6.98
N VAL A 220 4.04 -24.02 5.77
CA VAL A 220 4.10 -23.27 4.52
C VAL A 220 2.91 -22.31 4.40
N LEU A 221 1.69 -22.79 4.60
CA LEU A 221 0.46 -22.01 4.50
C LEU A 221 0.44 -20.84 5.50
N VAL A 222 0.70 -21.11 6.78
CA VAL A 222 0.74 -20.06 7.81
C VAL A 222 1.87 -19.07 7.53
N GLY A 223 3.01 -19.56 7.06
CA GLY A 223 4.10 -18.70 6.59
C GLY A 223 3.65 -17.77 5.46
N SER A 224 2.97 -18.29 4.43
CA SER A 224 2.47 -17.49 3.30
C SER A 224 1.48 -16.43 3.74
N ILE A 225 0.54 -16.80 4.63
CA ILE A 225 -0.46 -15.87 5.18
C ILE A 225 0.23 -14.76 5.96
N LEU A 226 1.15 -15.10 6.87
CA LEU A 226 1.91 -14.13 7.65
C LEU A 226 2.65 -13.13 6.74
N GLY A 227 3.40 -13.63 5.75
CA GLY A 227 4.13 -12.78 4.81
C GLY A 227 3.21 -11.88 3.96
N THR A 228 2.07 -12.40 3.52
CA THR A 228 1.09 -11.63 2.75
C THR A 228 0.45 -10.52 3.59
N VAL A 229 0.06 -10.82 4.84
CA VAL A 229 -0.55 -9.83 5.74
C VAL A 229 0.45 -8.74 6.10
N MET A 230 1.69 -9.10 6.45
CA MET A 230 2.73 -8.14 6.80
C MET A 230 3.18 -7.28 5.60
N SER A 231 3.24 -7.86 4.40
CA SER A 231 3.54 -7.07 3.20
C SER A 231 2.42 -6.10 2.83
N TYR A 232 1.16 -6.50 2.96
CA TYR A 232 0.03 -5.59 2.77
C TYR A 232 0.03 -4.48 3.82
N PHE A 233 0.27 -4.81 5.09
CA PHE A 233 0.42 -3.83 6.16
C PHE A 233 1.52 -2.81 5.84
N ALA A 234 2.71 -3.28 5.45
CA ALA A 234 3.82 -2.41 5.07
C ALA A 234 3.50 -1.56 3.83
N TYR A 235 2.80 -2.11 2.84
CA TYR A 235 2.32 -1.34 1.69
C TYR A 235 1.39 -0.19 2.14
N ARG A 236 0.41 -0.48 3.00
CA ARG A 236 -0.56 0.51 3.50
C ARG A 236 0.06 1.60 4.38
N GLN A 237 1.22 1.35 4.96
CA GLN A 237 1.96 2.37 5.73
C GLN A 237 2.50 3.51 4.85
N TYR A 238 2.79 3.22 3.57
CA TYR A 238 3.42 4.19 2.66
C TYR A 238 2.54 4.56 1.45
N TYR A 239 1.54 3.74 1.12
CA TYR A 239 0.66 3.90 -0.04
C TYR A 239 -0.82 3.85 0.33
N PRO A 240 -1.70 4.55 -0.41
CA PRO A 240 -3.15 4.46 -0.26
C PRO A 240 -3.71 3.07 -0.65
N PRO A 241 -4.99 2.79 -0.40
CA PRO A 241 -5.60 1.52 -0.80
C PRO A 241 -5.44 1.26 -2.30
N LEU A 242 -5.38 -0.01 -2.70
CA LEU A 242 -5.23 -0.39 -4.11
C LEU A 242 -6.43 0.01 -4.99
N SER A 243 -7.60 0.28 -4.37
CA SER A 243 -8.80 0.80 -5.02
C SER A 243 -8.82 2.32 -5.16
N SER A 244 -7.86 3.03 -4.56
CA SER A 244 -7.77 4.48 -4.66
C SER A 244 -7.25 4.89 -6.03
N GLU A 245 -7.78 5.99 -6.58
CA GLU A 245 -7.24 6.61 -7.80
C GLU A 245 -5.79 7.06 -7.65
N LEU A 246 -5.32 7.25 -6.41
CA LEU A 246 -3.94 7.62 -6.10
C LEU A 246 -3.07 6.42 -5.67
N SER A 247 -3.50 5.17 -5.90
CA SER A 247 -2.75 3.93 -5.56
C SER A 247 -1.31 3.88 -6.09
N HIS A 248 -1.05 4.60 -7.19
CA HIS A 248 0.25 4.71 -7.83
C HIS A 248 1.20 5.69 -7.13
N LYS A 249 0.73 6.53 -6.19
CA LYS A 249 1.55 7.52 -5.49
C LYS A 249 1.69 7.19 -4.01
N PRO A 250 2.88 7.36 -3.42
CA PRO A 250 3.04 7.24 -1.98
C PRO A 250 2.41 8.44 -1.27
N TYR A 251 2.19 8.33 0.04
CA TYR A 251 1.76 9.47 0.86
C TYR A 251 2.76 10.63 0.78
N SER A 252 2.25 11.85 0.99
CA SER A 252 3.07 13.06 1.01
C SER A 252 4.14 13.00 2.11
N PRO A 253 5.31 13.63 1.92
CA PRO A 253 6.33 13.72 2.97
C PRO A 253 5.76 14.20 4.30
N ARG A 254 6.26 13.66 5.41
CA ARG A 254 5.85 13.98 6.81
C ARG A 254 6.24 15.40 7.26
N ILE A 255 6.40 16.34 6.34
CA ILE A 255 6.69 17.75 6.62
C ILE A 255 5.42 18.54 6.34
N LYS A 256 4.92 19.24 7.36
CA LYS A 256 3.84 20.21 7.18
C LYS A 256 4.29 21.26 6.17
N ARG A 257 3.49 21.48 5.13
CA ARG A 257 3.74 22.57 4.17
C ARG A 257 3.52 23.87 4.94
N GLU A 258 4.52 24.74 4.99
CA GLU A 258 4.40 26.06 5.63
C GLU A 258 3.29 26.93 4.98
N MET A 259 2.76 26.52 3.81
CA MET A 259 1.60 27.14 3.14
C MET A 259 0.26 26.98 3.88
N ASP A 260 0.07 25.98 4.73
CA ASP A 260 -1.19 25.86 5.51
C ASP A 260 -1.34 26.97 6.57
N ALA A 261 -0.25 27.73 6.83
CA ALA A 261 -0.29 28.91 7.68
C ALA A 261 -0.58 30.22 6.91
N ILE A 262 -0.60 30.19 5.57
CA ILE A 262 -0.71 31.37 4.70
C ILE A 262 -1.69 31.12 3.54
N ILE A 263 -2.73 30.34 3.76
CA ILE A 263 -3.94 30.48 2.93
C ILE A 263 -4.80 31.48 3.67
N PRO A 264 -4.82 32.78 3.29
CA PRO A 264 -5.89 33.65 3.72
C PRO A 264 -7.17 33.06 3.16
N ILE A 265 -7.90 32.34 4.01
CA ILE A 265 -9.30 32.06 3.77
C ILE A 265 -9.94 33.45 3.72
N HIS A 266 -10.34 33.90 2.53
CA HIS A 266 -11.11 35.12 2.41
C HIS A 266 -12.41 34.92 3.20
N HIS A 267 -12.40 35.30 4.47
CA HIS A 267 -13.63 35.65 5.16
C HIS A 267 -14.12 36.92 4.48
N ASN A 268 -15.17 36.80 3.68
CA ASN A 268 -15.98 37.95 3.33
C ASN A 268 -16.58 38.48 4.63
N GLU A 269 -15.89 39.40 5.29
CA GLU A 269 -16.56 40.32 6.21
C GLU A 269 -17.41 41.25 5.35
N GLU A 270 -18.66 40.84 5.20
CA GLU A 270 -19.73 41.68 4.69
C GLU A 270 -19.78 42.98 5.52
N SER A 271 -19.43 44.08 4.86
CA SER A 271 -19.94 45.43 5.14
C SER A 271 -19.86 45.93 6.59
N ARG A 272 -18.75 46.60 6.96
CA ARG A 272 -18.81 47.74 7.89
C ARG A 272 -17.64 48.71 7.71
N HIS A 273 -18.03 49.97 7.48
CA HIS A 273 -17.28 51.21 7.71
C HIS A 273 -16.36 51.76 6.61
N HIS A 274 -17.00 52.47 5.66
CA HIS A 274 -16.52 53.80 5.26
C HIS A 274 -17.62 54.85 5.50
N ARG A 275 -17.53 55.56 6.63
CA ARG A 275 -17.95 56.97 6.73
C ARG A 275 -16.88 57.71 7.50
N THR A 276 -16.25 58.64 6.80
CA THR A 276 -15.27 59.60 7.28
C THR A 276 -15.88 60.55 8.33
N PRO A 277 -15.09 61.06 9.29
CA PRO A 277 -15.59 61.96 10.33
C PRO A 277 -15.57 63.41 9.83
N SER A 278 -16.72 64.09 9.90
CA SER A 278 -16.78 65.56 9.86
C SER A 278 -17.34 66.09 11.18
N THR A 279 -16.60 67.05 11.72
CA THR A 279 -16.77 67.76 13.00
C THR A 279 -17.92 68.77 12.96
N THR A 280 -18.87 68.70 13.91
CA THR A 280 -19.36 69.84 14.74
C THR A 280 -20.40 69.38 15.79
N PRO A 281 -20.57 70.09 16.92
CA PRO A 281 -21.11 69.55 18.17
C PRO A 281 -22.58 69.97 18.44
N MET A 282 -23.32 69.17 19.22
CA MET A 282 -24.22 69.60 20.32
C MET A 282 -25.28 68.54 20.66
N SER A 283 -25.49 68.43 21.98
CA SER A 283 -26.75 68.13 22.71
C SER A 283 -27.09 66.68 23.09
N THR A 284 -26.70 66.35 24.33
CA THR A 284 -27.51 65.78 25.43
C THR A 284 -28.74 64.91 25.12
N SER A 285 -28.73 63.65 25.57
CA SER A 285 -29.64 63.14 26.61
C SER A 285 -29.40 61.66 26.95
N THR A 286 -29.73 61.35 28.21
CA THR A 286 -29.48 60.19 29.10
C THR A 286 -30.28 58.91 28.73
N PRO A 287 -29.91 57.69 29.20
CA PRO A 287 -30.50 56.40 28.76
C PRO A 287 -31.69 55.95 29.63
N PRO A 288 -32.40 54.86 29.26
CA PRO A 288 -32.46 53.73 30.19
C PRO A 288 -32.58 52.30 29.58
N ASN A 289 -31.87 51.37 30.24
CA ASN A 289 -32.33 50.12 30.87
C ASN A 289 -33.25 49.08 30.16
N GLY A 290 -32.86 47.80 30.30
CA GLY A 290 -33.75 46.62 30.23
C GLY A 290 -33.10 45.41 29.53
N THR A 291 -32.29 44.58 30.21
CA THR A 291 -32.62 43.31 30.91
C THR A 291 -33.21 42.16 30.07
N ASN A 292 -32.48 41.04 30.11
CA ASN A 292 -32.90 39.62 30.14
C ASN A 292 -33.02 38.79 28.85
N GLY A 293 -32.44 37.57 28.92
CA GLY A 293 -32.76 36.39 28.09
C GLY A 293 -31.54 35.81 27.36
N ALA A 294 -30.64 35.08 28.02
CA ALA A 294 -30.69 33.63 28.28
C ALA A 294 -30.30 32.71 27.08
N ALA A 295 -29.17 32.02 27.30
CA ALA A 295 -28.83 30.63 26.93
C ALA A 295 -28.68 30.20 25.45
N TYR A 296 -27.46 29.74 25.11
CA TYR A 296 -27.24 28.59 24.23
C TYR A 296 -26.23 27.60 24.85
N PRO A 297 -26.52 26.29 24.85
CA PRO A 297 -25.66 25.23 25.35
C PRO A 297 -24.92 24.45 24.24
N HIS A 298 -23.87 23.74 24.68
CA HIS A 298 -23.36 22.42 24.25
C HIS A 298 -23.25 22.00 22.77
N SER A 299 -21.99 21.75 22.41
CA SER A 299 -21.44 20.62 21.64
C SER A 299 -22.41 19.54 21.13
N MET A 300 -22.40 19.29 19.82
CA MET A 300 -22.95 18.06 19.25
C MET A 300 -22.09 17.46 18.13
N THR A 301 -21.74 16.20 18.36
CA THR A 301 -21.06 15.23 17.50
C THR A 301 -21.83 15.00 16.21
N ARG A 302 -21.19 15.10 15.03
CA ARG A 302 -21.87 14.84 13.74
C ARG A 302 -21.80 13.35 13.40
N ARG A 303 -22.99 12.72 13.43
CA ARG A 303 -23.31 11.37 12.97
C ARG A 303 -23.38 11.38 11.43
N TYR A 304 -22.81 10.37 10.76
CA TYR A 304 -22.87 10.20 9.30
C TYR A 304 -24.28 9.71 8.92
N THR A 305 -24.96 10.42 8.03
CA THR A 305 -26.24 10.01 7.45
C THR A 305 -26.06 9.87 5.93
N ASP A 306 -26.44 8.71 5.40
CA ASP A 306 -26.52 8.42 3.98
C ASP A 306 -27.80 9.05 3.39
N GLU A 307 -27.66 10.17 2.68
CA GLU A 307 -28.67 10.67 1.72
C GLU A 307 -27.97 11.15 0.43
N PRO A 308 -28.59 10.98 -0.75
CA PRO A 308 -27.99 11.40 -2.01
C PRO A 308 -28.07 12.92 -2.19
N MET A 309 -26.92 13.60 -2.21
CA MET A 309 -26.80 15.04 -2.45
C MET A 309 -27.35 15.46 -3.83
N SER A 310 -28.19 16.49 -3.86
CA SER A 310 -28.72 17.10 -5.09
C SER A 310 -27.66 17.95 -5.82
N ARG A 311 -27.91 18.22 -7.10
CA ARG A 311 -26.93 18.74 -8.07
C ARG A 311 -26.78 20.27 -8.07
N ASP A 312 -27.36 20.96 -7.09
CA ASP A 312 -27.52 22.42 -7.12
C ASP A 312 -26.52 23.21 -6.24
N ASP A 313 -25.59 22.55 -5.55
CA ASP A 313 -24.68 23.22 -4.60
C ASP A 313 -23.38 23.78 -5.22
N TYR A 314 -23.39 24.21 -6.48
CA TYR A 314 -22.22 24.85 -7.11
C TYR A 314 -22.56 26.18 -7.83
N GLU A 315 -23.11 27.15 -7.12
CA GLU A 315 -23.13 28.53 -7.63
C GLU A 315 -21.93 29.33 -7.12
N LEU A 316 -20.92 29.48 -7.98
CA LEU A 316 -19.88 30.50 -7.85
C LEU A 316 -20.47 31.85 -8.28
N ALA A 317 -20.66 32.75 -7.32
CA ALA A 317 -21.15 34.11 -7.58
C ALA A 317 -20.21 34.85 -8.56
N GLY A 318 -20.76 35.38 -9.67
CA GLY A 318 -20.07 36.33 -10.56
C GLY A 318 -19.85 35.93 -12.02
N THR A 319 -20.51 34.90 -12.55
CA THR A 319 -20.43 34.58 -13.99
C THR A 319 -21.72 34.91 -14.73
N VAL A 320 -21.61 35.56 -15.89
CA VAL A 320 -22.76 35.83 -16.78
C VAL A 320 -23.26 34.51 -17.34
N ARG A 321 -24.56 34.24 -17.17
CA ARG A 321 -25.23 33.04 -17.70
C ARG A 321 -25.05 32.98 -19.23
N ARG A 322 -24.44 31.91 -19.73
CA ARG A 322 -24.64 31.54 -21.14
C ARG A 322 -26.06 30.97 -21.27
N PRO A 323 -26.82 31.30 -22.32
CA PRO A 323 -28.07 30.60 -22.60
C PRO A 323 -27.78 29.10 -22.73
N ASP A 324 -28.63 28.29 -22.10
CA ASP A 324 -28.56 26.82 -22.20
C ASP A 324 -28.61 26.43 -23.69
N PRO A 325 -27.70 25.58 -24.20
CA PRO A 325 -27.97 24.91 -25.45
C PRO A 325 -29.25 24.09 -25.22
N GLY A 326 -30.24 24.26 -26.09
CA GLY A 326 -31.49 23.51 -26.02
C GLY A 326 -31.27 21.98 -26.01
N PRO A 327 -32.35 21.19 -25.96
CA PRO A 327 -32.28 19.73 -25.92
C PRO A 327 -31.26 19.19 -26.93
N LEU A 328 -30.44 18.21 -26.51
CA LEU A 328 -29.33 17.62 -27.30
C LEU A 328 -29.75 17.11 -28.70
N GLU A 329 -31.04 16.91 -28.93
CA GLU A 329 -31.65 16.50 -30.19
C GLU A 329 -31.70 17.62 -31.25
N GLU A 330 -31.62 18.90 -30.84
CA GLU A 330 -31.56 20.06 -31.76
C GLU A 330 -30.13 20.40 -32.20
N VAL A 331 -29.11 20.01 -31.43
CA VAL A 331 -27.69 20.24 -31.76
C VAL A 331 -27.20 19.33 -32.89
N TRP A 332 -27.89 18.22 -33.16
CA TRP A 332 -27.50 17.18 -34.11
C TRP A 332 -28.41 17.09 -35.36
N LYS A 333 -29.29 18.07 -35.58
CA LYS A 333 -30.30 18.02 -36.65
C LYS A 333 -30.02 18.86 -37.90
N ASP A 334 -28.84 19.44 -38.05
CA ASP A 334 -28.43 20.13 -39.28
C ASP A 334 -27.43 19.29 -40.06
N GLY A 335 -27.96 18.37 -40.87
CA GLY A 335 -27.15 17.55 -41.75
C GLY A 335 -27.97 16.51 -42.50
N ASP A 336 -29.05 16.94 -43.17
CA ASP A 336 -29.58 16.31 -44.40
C ASP A 336 -30.92 16.97 -44.77
N SER A 337 -30.86 18.03 -45.59
CA SER A 337 -31.84 18.42 -46.62
C SER A 337 -31.84 19.94 -46.83
N ASP A 338 -31.00 20.47 -47.72
CA ASP A 338 -31.54 21.24 -48.85
C ASP A 338 -30.47 21.44 -49.93
N GLY A 339 -30.80 21.00 -51.13
CA GLY A 339 -29.90 20.91 -52.26
C GLY A 339 -30.66 20.53 -53.50
N SER A 340 -31.59 21.39 -53.94
CA SER A 340 -31.98 21.46 -55.35
C SER A 340 -32.62 22.80 -55.70
N GLU A 341 -31.90 23.53 -56.56
CA GLU A 341 -32.44 24.33 -57.66
C GLU A 341 -33.31 25.58 -57.36
N ARG A 342 -32.69 26.75 -57.57
CA ARG A 342 -33.26 27.73 -58.50
C ARG A 342 -32.20 28.63 -59.13
N HIS A 343 -31.90 28.33 -60.40
CA HIS A 343 -31.38 29.27 -61.37
C HIS A 343 -32.45 30.32 -61.68
N GLU A 344 -32.16 31.62 -61.57
CA GLU A 344 -32.76 32.61 -62.48
C GLU A 344 -31.86 33.85 -62.71
N GLN A 345 -31.27 33.85 -63.90
CA GLN A 345 -31.04 34.96 -64.83
C GLN A 345 -30.23 36.20 -64.42
N VAL A 346 -29.02 36.21 -64.96
CA VAL A 346 -28.26 37.39 -65.41
C VAL A 346 -29.04 38.14 -66.51
N ARG A 347 -29.25 39.45 -66.34
CA ARG A 347 -29.57 40.37 -67.45
C ARG A 347 -28.55 41.50 -67.51
N VAL A 348 -27.73 41.43 -68.55
CA VAL A 348 -26.81 42.47 -69.03
C VAL A 348 -27.64 43.59 -69.66
N GLY A 349 -27.44 44.83 -69.23
CA GLY A 349 -27.95 46.03 -69.90
C GLY A 349 -26.80 46.80 -70.54
N THR A 350 -26.70 46.78 -71.87
CA THR A 350 -25.89 47.71 -72.66
C THR A 350 -26.69 48.97 -72.98
N PRO A 351 -26.04 50.15 -73.08
CA PRO A 351 -26.71 51.39 -73.43
C PRO A 351 -26.83 51.51 -74.96
N SER A 352 -28.01 51.90 -75.46
CA SER A 352 -28.18 52.39 -76.83
C SER A 352 -28.50 53.88 -76.77
N GLY A 353 -27.71 54.66 -77.49
CA GLY A 353 -27.75 56.11 -77.54
C GLY A 353 -29.01 56.64 -78.21
N ARG A 354 -29.37 57.87 -77.82
CA ARG A 354 -30.38 58.69 -78.48
C ARG A 354 -29.65 59.88 -79.11
N ASN A 355 -29.66 59.93 -80.44
CA ASN A 355 -29.42 61.14 -81.20
C ASN A 355 -30.61 62.08 -80.96
N ASN A 356 -30.34 63.25 -80.37
CA ASN A 356 -30.62 64.59 -80.90
C ASN A 356 -30.22 65.64 -79.88
#